data_AF-A0A1G0MD60-F1
#
_entry.id   AF-A0A1G0MD60-F1
#
_cell.length_a   1.000
_cell.length_b   1.000
_cell.length_c   1.000
_cell.angle_alpha   90.00
_cell.angle_beta   90.00
_cell.angle_gamma   90.00
#
_symmetry.space_group_name_H-M   'P 1'
#
loop_
_entity.id
_entity.type
_entity.pdbx_description
1 polymer ?
#
loop_
_entity_poly.entity_id
_entity_poly.type
_entity_poly.pdbx_seq_one_letter_code
_entity_poly.pdbx_strand_id
1 'polypeptide(L)'
;MPKLLLRLLRLAYYHVRIEHDAKHEGSYTPDTRDDAERARNEIVSALFDTKGEEGWTAKLEMADDPLCAHFKDRVRAVAEEHWAQEVDSVAFDEAQAIALDKTGEAPASTNEAMFAIMNDRLADLDDLLLRDSSPKEAWAGIADERVMRREIARELSHAANGLYKVDQEAVTADEKETDIRLRSVVSDHEAVIELKLADGRSARDLRGTIYHQLVKKYMAAENSRSGCLLITLAKDHSWKHPDSGQRIGITELESLLCDEAKRVENAMGGSVAIALHILDLRPRLLKEKARGPAGASHQARY
;
A
#
# COMPACT_ATOMS: atom_id res chain seq x y z
N MET A 1 -12.27 21.38 0.84
CA MET A 1 -12.17 22.41 1.93
C MET A 1 -11.19 22.09 3.09
N PRO A 2 -10.87 20.83 3.43
CA PRO A 2 -9.98 20.49 4.55
C PRO A 2 -8.57 21.13 4.52
N LYS A 3 -7.98 21.33 3.33
CA LYS A 3 -6.68 22.02 3.19
C LYS A 3 -6.67 23.45 3.74
N LEU A 4 -7.79 24.18 3.59
CA LEU A 4 -7.93 25.54 4.14
C LEU A 4 -8.05 25.49 5.66
N LEU A 5 -8.80 24.53 6.20
CA LEU A 5 -8.90 24.32 7.65
C LEU A 5 -7.55 23.95 8.26
N LEU A 6 -6.75 23.10 7.60
CA LEU A 6 -5.42 22.74 8.08
C LEU A 6 -4.46 23.94 8.07
N ARG A 7 -4.55 24.81 7.07
CA ARG A 7 -3.79 26.06 7.04
C ARG A 7 -4.23 27.01 8.15
N LEU A 8 -5.54 27.10 8.40
CA LEU A 8 -6.11 27.91 9.48
C LEU A 8 -5.69 27.37 10.86
N LEU A 9 -5.68 26.05 11.05
CA LEU A 9 -5.18 25.38 12.25
C LEU A 9 -3.74 25.82 12.57
N ARG A 10 -2.84 25.73 11.59
CA ARG A 10 -1.43 26.13 11.76
C ARG A 10 -1.29 27.59 12.20
N LEU A 11 -2.06 28.50 11.58
CA LEU A 11 -2.10 29.91 11.95
C LEU A 11 -2.66 30.11 13.37
N ALA A 12 -3.74 29.41 13.71
CA ALA A 12 -4.35 29.49 15.03
C ALA A 12 -3.38 29.02 16.13
N TYR A 13 -2.66 27.91 15.94
CA TYR A 13 -1.66 27.44 16.90
C TYR A 13 -0.42 28.34 16.99
N TYR A 14 -0.05 29.03 15.91
CA TYR A 14 1.04 30.00 15.92
C TYR A 14 0.71 31.24 16.76
N HIS A 15 -0.51 31.78 16.63
CA HIS A 15 -0.95 33.00 17.31
C HIS A 15 -1.58 32.75 18.69
N VAL A 16 -2.27 31.62 18.86
CA VAL A 16 -2.94 31.18 20.10
C VAL A 16 -2.17 29.98 20.66
N ARG A 17 -1.01 30.27 21.25
CA ARG A 17 -0.11 29.23 21.75
C ARG A 17 -0.68 28.51 22.97
N ILE A 18 -0.54 27.19 22.99
CA ILE A 18 -1.00 26.30 24.07
C ILE A 18 -0.34 26.65 25.42
N GLU A 19 0.92 27.09 25.39
CA GLU A 19 1.69 27.45 26.59
C GLU A 19 1.06 28.61 27.40
N HIS A 20 0.16 29.37 26.78
CA HIS A 20 -0.57 30.46 27.40
C HIS A 20 -2.04 30.11 27.70
N ASP A 21 -2.42 28.83 27.60
CA ASP A 21 -3.81 28.43 27.85
C ASP A 21 -4.20 28.65 29.30
N ALA A 22 -5.36 29.28 29.52
CA ALA A 22 -5.86 29.57 30.85
C ALA A 22 -6.31 28.28 31.56
N LYS A 23 -6.01 28.17 32.86
CA LYS A 23 -6.52 27.11 33.72
C LYS A 23 -7.51 27.69 34.71
N HIS A 24 -8.78 27.32 34.55
CA HIS A 24 -9.86 27.75 35.45
C HIS A 24 -10.26 26.60 36.37
N GLU A 25 -10.37 26.88 37.67
CA GLU A 25 -10.98 25.99 38.65
C GLU A 25 -12.27 26.64 39.19
N GLY A 26 -13.39 25.92 39.13
CA GLY A 26 -14.69 26.44 39.55
C GLY A 26 -15.35 27.38 38.53
N SER A 27 -16.26 28.23 39.01
CA SER A 27 -16.97 29.18 38.15
C SER A 27 -16.06 30.34 37.73
N TYR A 28 -15.94 30.57 36.43
CA TYR A 28 -15.21 31.71 35.85
C TYR A 28 -16.09 32.46 34.84
N THR A 29 -15.70 33.69 34.50
CA THR A 29 -16.30 34.45 33.40
C THR A 29 -15.30 34.49 32.25
N PRO A 30 -15.65 33.99 31.05
CA PRO A 30 -14.72 33.95 29.92
C PRO A 30 -14.23 35.33 29.50
N ASP A 31 -12.96 35.41 29.13
CA ASP A 31 -12.35 36.58 28.53
C ASP A 31 -11.96 36.37 27.05
N THR A 32 -11.31 37.36 26.44
CA THR A 32 -10.87 37.30 25.05
C THR A 32 -9.86 36.18 24.79
N ARG A 33 -9.08 35.78 25.79
CA ARG A 33 -8.13 34.68 25.68
C ARG A 33 -8.86 33.34 25.65
N ASP A 34 -9.84 33.16 26.53
CA ASP A 34 -10.70 31.96 26.54
C ASP A 34 -11.43 31.78 25.20
N ASP A 35 -11.93 32.88 24.62
CA ASP A 35 -12.59 32.86 23.31
C ASP A 35 -11.64 32.45 22.18
N ALA A 36 -10.37 32.89 22.22
CA ALA A 36 -9.36 32.53 21.23
C ALA A 36 -8.96 31.04 21.33
N GLU A 37 -8.86 30.51 22.55
CA GLU A 37 -8.62 29.08 22.80
C GLU A 37 -9.78 28.23 22.29
N ARG A 38 -11.02 28.66 22.56
CA ARG A 38 -12.22 27.99 22.04
C ARG A 38 -12.23 27.96 20.51
N ALA A 39 -11.94 29.09 19.86
CA ALA A 39 -11.86 29.14 18.40
C ALA A 39 -10.80 28.19 17.82
N ARG A 40 -9.63 28.08 18.46
CA ARG A 40 -8.59 27.10 18.07
C ARG A 40 -9.10 25.66 18.17
N ASN A 41 -9.80 25.34 19.26
CA ASN A 41 -10.38 24.01 19.46
C ASN A 41 -11.53 23.70 18.49
N GLU A 42 -12.34 24.69 18.13
CA GLU A 42 -13.38 24.53 17.12
C GLU A 42 -12.81 24.21 15.73
N ILE A 43 -11.66 24.79 15.37
CA ILE A 43 -10.97 24.44 14.11
C ILE A 43 -10.49 22.99 14.13
N VAL A 44 -9.99 22.51 15.28
CA VAL A 44 -9.63 21.09 15.47
C VAL A 44 -10.84 20.19 15.28
N SER A 45 -11.97 20.51 15.93
CA SER A 45 -13.22 19.77 15.77
C SER A 45 -13.70 19.77 14.32
N ALA A 46 -13.68 20.93 13.65
CA ALA A 46 -14.07 21.03 12.25
C ALA A 46 -13.21 20.17 11.33
N LEU A 47 -11.91 20.02 11.62
CA LEU A 47 -11.02 19.08 10.90
C LEU A 47 -11.36 17.62 11.20
N PHE A 48 -11.69 17.27 12.46
CA PHE A 48 -12.12 15.93 12.84
C PHE A 48 -13.42 15.51 12.13
N ASP A 49 -14.35 16.44 12.00
CA ASP A 49 -15.66 16.19 11.36
C ASP A 49 -15.59 16.13 9.84
N THR A 50 -14.44 16.47 9.22
CA THR A 50 -14.28 16.30 7.77
C THR A 50 -14.36 14.82 7.39
N LYS A 51 -15.20 14.53 6.42
CA LYS A 51 -15.31 13.20 5.77
C LYS A 51 -14.65 13.26 4.39
N GLY A 52 -14.52 12.13 3.72
CA GLY A 52 -13.91 12.07 2.41
C GLY A 52 -12.38 11.95 2.49
N GLU A 53 -11.80 11.57 1.36
CA GLU A 53 -10.37 11.59 1.05
C GLU A 53 -9.65 12.85 1.54
N GLU A 54 -10.18 14.03 1.23
CA GLU A 54 -9.55 15.30 1.61
C GLU A 54 -9.51 15.45 3.15
N GLY A 55 -10.52 14.94 3.85
CA GLY A 55 -10.63 14.99 5.30
C GLY A 55 -9.68 14.02 5.98
N TRP A 56 -9.61 12.78 5.49
CA TRP A 56 -8.64 11.79 5.91
C TRP A 56 -7.20 12.28 5.74
N THR A 57 -6.84 12.78 4.54
CA THR A 57 -5.51 13.34 4.24
C THR A 57 -5.16 14.48 5.19
N ALA A 58 -6.11 15.38 5.45
CA ALA A 58 -5.90 16.50 6.37
C ALA A 58 -5.66 16.03 7.81
N LYS A 59 -6.35 14.98 8.28
CA LYS A 59 -6.12 14.38 9.61
C LYS A 59 -4.75 13.72 9.71
N LEU A 60 -4.28 13.05 8.66
CA LEU A 60 -2.91 12.49 8.64
C LEU A 60 -1.85 13.58 8.66
N GLU A 61 -1.99 14.61 7.81
CA GLU A 61 -1.07 15.74 7.78
C GLU A 61 -1.06 16.49 9.12
N MET A 62 -2.22 16.58 9.77
CA MET A 62 -2.37 17.10 11.12
C MET A 62 -1.68 16.23 12.18
N ALA A 63 -1.80 14.90 12.10
CA ALA A 63 -1.15 13.98 13.03
C ALA A 63 0.39 14.02 12.94
N ASP A 64 0.93 14.34 11.77
CA ASP A 64 2.38 14.48 11.56
C ASP A 64 2.88 15.92 11.76
N ASP A 65 2.00 16.88 12.04
CA ASP A 65 2.37 18.27 12.32
C ASP A 65 2.94 18.43 13.75
N PRO A 66 4.14 18.99 13.94
CA PRO A 66 4.73 19.23 15.26
C PRO A 66 3.83 20.06 16.19
N LEU A 67 2.99 20.95 15.64
CA LEU A 67 2.04 21.75 16.45
C LEU A 67 0.98 20.87 17.12
N CYS A 68 0.69 19.69 16.57
CA CYS A 68 -0.32 18.76 17.06
C CYS A 68 0.25 17.60 17.88
N ALA A 69 1.55 17.62 18.19
CA ALA A 69 2.23 16.51 18.87
C ALA A 69 1.57 16.09 20.20
N HIS A 70 0.99 17.04 20.93
CA HIS A 70 0.33 16.81 22.23
C HIS A 70 -0.98 16.00 22.16
N PHE A 71 -1.58 15.84 20.98
CA PHE A 71 -2.83 15.09 20.80
C PHE A 71 -2.84 14.23 19.54
N LYS A 72 -1.65 13.94 18.99
CA LYS A 72 -1.47 13.10 17.80
C LYS A 72 -2.23 11.78 17.87
N ASP A 73 -2.17 11.10 19.02
CA ASP A 73 -2.83 9.80 19.19
C ASP A 73 -4.35 9.92 19.10
N ARG A 74 -4.92 11.04 19.58
CA ARG A 74 -6.35 11.33 19.42
C ARG A 74 -6.70 11.63 17.96
N VAL A 75 -5.86 12.36 17.22
CA VAL A 75 -6.09 12.60 15.79
C VAL A 75 -6.18 11.27 15.04
N ARG A 76 -5.30 10.32 15.35
CA ARG A 76 -5.31 8.98 14.74
C ARG A 76 -6.57 8.20 15.12
N ALA A 77 -6.90 8.12 16.41
CA ALA A 77 -8.08 7.39 16.88
C ALA A 77 -9.40 7.91 16.28
N VAL A 78 -9.55 9.23 16.13
CA VAL A 78 -10.75 9.81 15.49
C VAL A 78 -10.81 9.50 14.00
N ALA A 79 -9.65 9.47 13.34
CA ALA A 79 -9.57 9.07 11.94
C ALA A 79 -10.00 7.59 11.80
N GLU A 80 -9.54 6.70 12.68
CA GLU A 80 -9.91 5.28 12.75
C GLU A 80 -11.41 5.06 12.97
N GLU A 81 -11.99 5.75 13.94
CA GLU A 81 -13.40 5.60 14.30
C GLU A 81 -14.32 6.02 13.14
N HIS A 82 -14.05 7.17 12.53
CA HIS A 82 -14.82 7.63 11.38
C HIS A 82 -14.69 6.67 10.19
N TRP A 83 -13.54 6.01 10.05
CA TRP A 83 -13.34 5.01 9.01
C TRP A 83 -14.18 3.74 9.22
N ALA A 84 -14.17 3.17 10.43
CA ALA A 84 -14.98 1.98 10.73
C ALA A 84 -16.48 2.24 10.46
N GLN A 85 -16.94 3.45 10.78
CA GLN A 85 -18.32 3.88 10.52
C GLN A 85 -18.65 4.03 9.02
N GLU A 86 -17.67 4.39 8.19
CA GLU A 86 -17.85 4.49 6.74
C GLU A 86 -17.82 3.11 6.07
N VAL A 87 -16.96 2.20 6.51
CA VAL A 87 -16.84 0.82 6.00
C VAL A 87 -18.09 -0.02 6.29
N ASP A 88 -18.64 0.06 7.51
CA ASP A 88 -19.80 -0.75 7.93
C ASP A 88 -21.13 -0.37 7.23
N SER A 89 -21.11 0.60 6.32
CA SER A 89 -22.33 1.14 5.68
C SER A 89 -22.75 0.45 4.38
N VAL A 90 -21.95 -0.50 3.83
CA VAL A 90 -22.21 -1.11 2.51
C VAL A 90 -22.82 -2.52 2.66
N ALA A 91 -24.13 -2.64 2.42
CA ALA A 91 -24.81 -3.94 2.28
C ALA A 91 -24.77 -4.43 0.82
N PHE A 92 -24.53 -5.73 0.59
CA PHE A 92 -24.58 -6.31 -0.76
C PHE A 92 -26.00 -6.23 -1.35
N ASP A 93 -26.08 -5.94 -2.65
CA ASP A 93 -27.31 -6.08 -3.41
C ASP A 93 -27.53 -7.51 -3.94
N GLU A 94 -28.72 -7.79 -4.48
CA GLU A 94 -29.10 -9.12 -4.96
C GLU A 94 -28.27 -9.59 -6.17
N ALA A 95 -27.83 -8.66 -7.03
CA ALA A 95 -27.00 -8.99 -8.19
C ALA A 95 -25.56 -9.36 -7.77
N GLN A 96 -25.05 -8.68 -6.76
CA GLN A 96 -23.76 -8.95 -6.11
C GLN A 96 -23.73 -10.32 -5.42
N ALA A 97 -24.82 -10.71 -4.75
CA ALA A 97 -24.95 -12.04 -4.14
C ALA A 97 -24.95 -13.17 -5.21
N ILE A 98 -25.65 -12.95 -6.33
CA ILE A 98 -25.69 -13.92 -7.45
C ILE A 98 -24.34 -14.03 -8.16
N ALA A 99 -23.58 -12.94 -8.27
CA ALA A 99 -22.25 -12.96 -8.87
C ALA A 99 -21.28 -13.81 -8.04
N LEU A 100 -21.25 -13.61 -6.72
CA LEU A 100 -20.45 -14.40 -5.78
C LEU A 100 -20.77 -15.90 -5.87
N ASP A 101 -22.06 -16.27 -5.94
CA ASP A 101 -22.49 -17.67 -6.07
C ASP A 101 -21.99 -18.33 -7.37
N LYS A 102 -21.89 -17.55 -8.46
CA LYS A 102 -21.48 -18.06 -9.78
C LYS A 102 -19.97 -18.10 -10.00
N THR A 103 -19.24 -17.08 -9.53
CA THR A 103 -17.80 -16.96 -9.78
C THR A 103 -16.97 -17.48 -8.61
N GLY A 104 -17.56 -17.60 -7.42
CA GLY A 104 -16.83 -17.87 -6.17
C GLY A 104 -16.04 -16.66 -5.66
N GLU A 105 -16.14 -15.51 -6.32
CA GLU A 105 -15.38 -14.30 -6.03
C GLU A 105 -16.33 -13.20 -5.52
N ALA A 106 -16.00 -12.60 -4.37
CA ALA A 106 -16.79 -11.52 -3.82
C ALA A 106 -16.80 -10.31 -4.77
N PRO A 107 -17.91 -9.55 -4.86
CA PRO A 107 -17.95 -8.34 -5.65
C PRO A 107 -16.84 -7.39 -5.20
N ALA A 108 -16.18 -6.75 -6.16
CA ALA A 108 -15.19 -5.70 -5.96
C ALA A 108 -15.82 -4.40 -5.41
N SER A 109 -16.68 -4.48 -4.39
CA SER A 109 -17.52 -3.38 -3.91
C SER A 109 -16.98 -2.71 -2.66
N THR A 110 -15.90 -3.21 -2.06
CA THR A 110 -15.24 -2.63 -0.89
C THR A 110 -13.72 -2.66 -1.04
N ASN A 111 -12.99 -1.92 -0.20
CA ASN A 111 -11.52 -1.98 -0.17
C ASN A 111 -11.03 -3.38 0.18
N GLU A 112 -11.67 -4.07 1.13
CA GLU A 112 -11.30 -5.42 1.56
C GLU A 112 -11.45 -6.41 0.41
N ALA A 113 -12.54 -6.31 -0.36
CA ALA A 113 -12.75 -7.13 -1.55
C ALA A 113 -11.68 -6.84 -2.62
N MET A 114 -11.37 -5.57 -2.88
CA MET A 114 -10.30 -5.19 -3.80
C MET A 114 -8.92 -5.66 -3.33
N PHE A 115 -8.66 -5.65 -2.02
CA PHE A 115 -7.42 -6.16 -1.44
C PHE A 115 -7.29 -7.68 -1.61
N ALA A 116 -8.37 -8.41 -1.35
CA ALA A 116 -8.43 -9.86 -1.56
C ALA A 116 -8.19 -10.22 -3.02
N ILE A 117 -8.91 -9.57 -3.96
CA ILE A 117 -8.73 -9.77 -5.39
C ILE A 117 -7.29 -9.48 -5.80
N MET A 118 -6.70 -8.37 -5.35
CA MET A 118 -5.31 -8.03 -5.65
C MET A 118 -4.35 -9.14 -5.17
N ASN A 119 -4.50 -9.62 -3.93
CA ASN A 119 -3.65 -10.68 -3.39
C ASN A 119 -3.81 -12.00 -4.14
N ASP A 120 -5.04 -12.39 -4.50
CA ASP A 120 -5.31 -13.57 -5.31
C ASP A 120 -4.62 -13.46 -6.68
N ARG A 121 -4.69 -12.29 -7.32
CA ARG A 121 -4.02 -12.05 -8.60
C ARG A 121 -2.50 -12.05 -8.49
N LEU A 122 -1.94 -11.59 -7.38
CA LEU A 122 -0.49 -11.68 -7.13
C LEU A 122 -0.05 -13.13 -6.89
N ALA A 123 -0.85 -13.94 -6.20
CA ALA A 123 -0.62 -15.38 -6.06
C ALA A 123 -0.72 -16.11 -7.41
N ASP A 124 -1.68 -15.73 -8.27
CA ASP A 124 -1.80 -16.24 -9.64
C ASP A 124 -0.52 -15.98 -10.47
N LEU A 125 0.18 -14.86 -10.22
CA LEU A 125 1.47 -14.58 -10.86
C LEU A 125 2.55 -15.56 -10.40
N ASP A 126 2.61 -15.93 -9.13
CA ASP A 126 3.55 -16.96 -8.65
C ASP A 126 3.29 -18.31 -9.32
N ASP A 127 2.01 -18.69 -9.43
CA ASP A 127 1.58 -19.90 -10.12
C ASP A 127 1.91 -19.84 -11.62
N LEU A 128 1.72 -18.70 -12.27
CA LEU A 128 2.13 -18.48 -13.65
C LEU A 128 3.64 -18.69 -13.82
N LEU A 129 4.44 -18.16 -12.89
CA LEU A 129 5.88 -18.32 -12.92
C LEU A 129 6.29 -19.79 -12.77
N LEU A 130 5.47 -20.65 -12.15
CA LEU A 130 5.67 -22.09 -11.98
C LEU A 130 5.42 -22.94 -13.23
N ARG A 131 4.63 -22.47 -14.19
CA ARG A 131 4.23 -23.22 -15.39
C ARG A 131 5.33 -23.35 -16.45
N ASP A 132 5.16 -24.26 -17.40
CA ASP A 132 6.09 -24.43 -18.53
C ASP A 132 6.09 -23.23 -19.48
N SER A 133 4.94 -22.59 -19.65
CA SER A 133 4.78 -21.35 -20.43
C SER A 133 5.16 -20.09 -19.65
N SER A 134 5.94 -20.24 -18.58
CA SER A 134 6.26 -19.17 -17.64
C SER A 134 7.04 -18.04 -18.33
N PRO A 135 6.68 -16.77 -18.09
CA PRO A 135 7.42 -15.62 -18.58
C PRO A 135 8.69 -15.33 -17.76
N LYS A 136 9.04 -16.19 -16.78
CA LYS A 136 10.10 -15.95 -15.79
C LYS A 136 11.43 -15.51 -16.39
N GLU A 137 11.93 -16.25 -17.39
CA GLU A 137 13.22 -15.94 -18.04
C GLU A 137 13.17 -14.59 -18.76
N ALA A 138 12.07 -14.31 -19.47
CA ALA A 138 11.87 -13.04 -20.16
C ALA A 138 11.81 -11.88 -19.16
N TRP A 139 11.07 -12.04 -18.06
CA TRP A 139 10.94 -11.02 -17.02
C TRP A 139 12.24 -10.78 -16.26
N ALA A 140 13.04 -11.82 -15.99
CA ALA A 140 14.35 -11.68 -15.36
C ALA A 140 15.32 -10.81 -16.19
N GLY A 141 15.12 -10.74 -17.51
CA GLY A 141 15.88 -9.86 -18.41
C GLY A 141 15.47 -8.39 -18.40
N ILE A 142 14.36 -8.03 -17.73
CA ILE A 142 13.83 -6.67 -17.74
C ILE A 142 14.53 -5.81 -16.67
N ALA A 143 15.33 -4.84 -17.13
CA ALA A 143 16.03 -3.88 -16.27
C ALA A 143 15.30 -2.53 -16.10
N ASP A 144 14.26 -2.27 -16.89
CA ASP A 144 13.44 -1.05 -16.83
C ASP A 144 12.14 -1.32 -16.06
N GLU A 145 11.96 -0.64 -14.92
CA GLU A 145 10.77 -0.73 -14.06
C GLU A 145 9.48 -0.45 -14.84
N ARG A 146 9.51 0.46 -15.82
CA ARG A 146 8.37 0.78 -16.69
C ARG A 146 7.99 -0.38 -17.60
N VAL A 147 8.98 -1.11 -18.11
CA VAL A 147 8.74 -2.29 -18.95
C VAL A 147 8.18 -3.42 -18.09
N MET A 148 8.75 -3.64 -16.90
CA MET A 148 8.24 -4.66 -15.96
C MET A 148 6.80 -4.38 -15.57
N ARG A 149 6.49 -3.12 -15.23
CA ARG A 149 5.13 -2.67 -14.91
C ARG A 149 4.14 -3.02 -16.02
N ARG A 150 4.53 -2.79 -17.28
CA ARG A 150 3.70 -3.10 -18.44
C ARG A 150 3.40 -4.59 -18.54
N GLU A 151 4.40 -5.43 -18.33
CA GLU A 151 4.25 -6.89 -18.39
C GLU A 151 3.34 -7.41 -17.27
N ILE A 152 3.58 -7.00 -16.03
CA ILE A 152 2.75 -7.40 -14.88
C ILE A 152 1.29 -6.96 -15.09
N ALA A 153 1.08 -5.70 -15.46
CA ALA A 153 -0.27 -5.19 -15.71
C ALA A 153 -0.98 -5.88 -16.89
N ARG A 154 -0.25 -6.35 -17.90
CA ARG A 154 -0.83 -7.16 -18.99
C ARG A 154 -1.36 -8.49 -18.44
N GLU A 155 -0.58 -9.19 -17.62
CA GLU A 155 -1.05 -10.44 -17.00
C GLU A 155 -2.23 -10.21 -16.05
N LEU A 156 -2.18 -9.15 -15.23
CA LEU A 156 -3.30 -8.74 -14.38
C LEU A 156 -4.55 -8.38 -15.21
N SER A 157 -4.40 -7.81 -16.41
CA SER A 157 -5.53 -7.54 -17.31
C SER A 157 -6.13 -8.83 -17.87
N HIS A 158 -5.30 -9.81 -18.21
CA HIS A 158 -5.75 -11.12 -18.66
C HIS A 158 -6.48 -11.90 -17.56
N ALA A 159 -6.04 -11.75 -16.32
CA ALA A 159 -6.65 -12.38 -15.15
C ALA A 159 -7.87 -11.62 -14.59
N ALA A 160 -8.25 -10.47 -15.19
CA ALA A 160 -9.29 -9.62 -14.63
C ALA A 160 -10.68 -10.27 -14.56
N ASN A 161 -11.00 -11.17 -15.49
CA ASN A 161 -12.27 -11.91 -15.55
C ASN A 161 -13.54 -11.05 -15.43
N GLY A 162 -13.45 -9.76 -15.78
CA GLY A 162 -14.54 -8.80 -15.68
C GLY A 162 -14.79 -8.23 -14.28
N LEU A 163 -13.96 -8.53 -13.27
CA LEU A 163 -14.10 -7.99 -11.91
C LEU A 163 -13.53 -6.57 -11.75
N TYR A 164 -12.45 -6.30 -12.46
CA TYR A 164 -11.78 -5.00 -12.44
C TYR A 164 -11.27 -4.64 -13.84
N LYS A 165 -10.89 -3.38 -14.00
CA LYS A 165 -10.09 -2.89 -15.14
C LYS A 165 -8.70 -2.54 -14.63
N VAL A 166 -7.70 -2.79 -15.47
CA VAL A 166 -6.35 -2.32 -15.19
C VAL A 166 -6.16 -1.00 -15.90
N ASP A 167 -5.97 0.06 -15.13
CA ASP A 167 -5.59 1.35 -15.69
C ASP A 167 -4.08 1.52 -15.55
N GLN A 168 -3.43 1.66 -16.70
CA GLN A 168 -2.15 2.35 -16.81
C GLN A 168 -2.50 3.73 -17.36
N GLU A 169 -2.44 4.80 -16.56
CA GLU A 169 -2.63 6.12 -17.15
C GLU A 169 -1.68 6.29 -18.33
N ALA A 170 -2.26 6.59 -19.50
CA ALA A 170 -1.51 6.76 -20.73
C ALA A 170 -0.43 7.81 -20.46
N VAL A 171 0.79 7.50 -20.92
CA VAL A 171 1.94 8.41 -20.94
C VAL A 171 1.54 9.64 -21.78
N THR A 172 0.81 10.56 -21.17
CA THR A 172 0.76 11.94 -21.62
C THR A 172 2.15 12.52 -21.35
N ALA A 173 2.53 13.59 -22.05
CA ALA A 173 3.90 14.11 -22.10
C ALA A 173 4.53 14.47 -20.72
N ASP A 174 3.75 14.37 -19.63
CA ASP A 174 4.19 14.35 -18.24
C ASP A 174 4.11 12.92 -17.67
N GLU A 175 5.23 12.18 -17.71
CA GLU A 175 5.42 10.84 -17.14
C GLU A 175 5.16 10.76 -15.61
N LYS A 176 3.90 10.80 -15.13
CA LYS A 176 3.63 11.03 -13.69
C LYS A 176 3.11 9.87 -12.84
N GLU A 177 2.62 8.76 -13.40
CA GLU A 177 2.13 7.65 -12.57
C GLU A 177 3.00 6.37 -12.74
N THR A 178 3.55 5.88 -11.63
CA THR A 178 4.50 4.75 -11.57
C THR A 178 3.91 3.47 -10.98
N ASP A 179 2.61 3.43 -10.82
CA ASP A 179 1.83 2.36 -10.19
C ASP A 179 0.96 1.60 -11.20
N ILE A 180 0.41 0.45 -10.78
CA ILE A 180 -0.61 -0.31 -11.49
C ILE A 180 -1.89 -0.23 -10.67
N ARG A 181 -3.02 0.14 -11.27
CA ARG A 181 -4.31 0.21 -10.56
C ARG A 181 -5.29 -0.83 -11.05
N LEU A 182 -5.87 -1.57 -10.12
CA LEU A 182 -7.00 -2.45 -10.34
C LEU A 182 -8.25 -1.68 -9.92
N ARG A 183 -9.07 -1.22 -10.87
CA ARG A 183 -10.31 -0.49 -10.57
C ARG A 183 -11.50 -1.40 -10.67
N SER A 184 -12.34 -1.43 -9.65
CA SER A 184 -13.59 -2.18 -9.68
C SER A 184 -14.46 -1.80 -10.87
N VAL A 185 -15.21 -2.77 -11.42
CA VAL A 185 -16.26 -2.48 -12.41
C VAL A 185 -17.62 -2.16 -11.79
N VAL A 186 -17.80 -2.44 -10.50
CA VAL A 186 -19.08 -2.34 -9.77
C VAL A 186 -19.10 -1.23 -8.72
N SER A 187 -17.94 -0.63 -8.41
CA SER A 187 -17.80 0.46 -7.45
C SER A 187 -16.66 1.39 -7.86
N ASP A 188 -16.47 2.47 -7.11
CA ASP A 188 -15.32 3.37 -7.29
C ASP A 188 -14.06 2.85 -6.60
N HIS A 189 -14.10 1.68 -5.93
CA HIS A 189 -12.94 1.12 -5.23
C HIS A 189 -11.83 0.67 -6.18
N GLU A 190 -10.59 0.89 -5.77
CA GLU A 190 -9.40 0.46 -6.48
C GLU A 190 -8.33 -0.12 -5.54
N ALA A 191 -7.48 -0.97 -6.08
CA ALA A 191 -6.27 -1.45 -5.44
C ALA A 191 -5.03 -1.01 -6.23
N VAL A 192 -3.98 -0.58 -5.53
CA VAL A 192 -2.79 0.04 -6.12
C VAL A 192 -1.56 -0.82 -5.88
N ILE A 193 -0.82 -1.12 -6.94
CA ILE A 193 0.42 -1.89 -6.87
C ILE A 193 1.60 -0.98 -7.24
N GLU A 194 2.46 -0.70 -6.28
CA GLU A 194 3.73 -0.01 -6.50
C GLU A 194 4.83 -1.05 -6.78
N LEU A 195 5.41 -1.02 -7.97
CA LEU A 195 6.40 -2.00 -8.40
C LEU A 195 7.84 -1.49 -8.20
N LYS A 196 8.73 -2.32 -7.65
CA LYS A 196 10.18 -2.06 -7.58
C LYS A 196 11.03 -3.24 -8.04
N LEU A 197 12.06 -2.95 -8.83
CA LEU A 197 13.12 -3.92 -9.15
C LEU A 197 14.13 -3.98 -8.00
N ALA A 198 14.21 -5.11 -7.29
CA ALA A 198 14.99 -5.23 -6.06
C ALA A 198 16.51 -5.04 -6.28
N ASP A 199 16.98 -5.48 -7.45
CA ASP A 199 18.41 -5.60 -7.80
C ASP A 199 19.19 -4.29 -7.82
N GLY A 200 18.49 -3.16 -7.94
CA GLY A 200 19.07 -1.81 -7.94
C GLY A 200 18.71 -0.97 -6.72
N ARG A 201 18.04 -1.55 -5.72
CA ARG A 201 17.42 -0.80 -4.61
C ARG A 201 18.02 -1.22 -3.27
N SER A 202 18.15 -0.25 -2.36
CA SER A 202 18.56 -0.56 -0.98
C SER A 202 17.36 -0.99 -0.14
N ALA A 203 17.57 -1.78 0.93
CA ALA A 203 16.50 -2.11 1.87
C ALA A 203 15.85 -0.86 2.49
N ARG A 204 16.64 0.21 2.70
CA ARG A 204 16.13 1.49 3.19
C ARG A 204 15.15 2.14 2.19
N ASP A 205 15.47 2.07 0.90
CA ASP A 205 14.65 2.64 -0.17
C ASP A 205 13.35 1.83 -0.35
N LEU A 206 13.45 0.51 -0.34
CA LEU A 206 12.28 -0.39 -0.37
C LEU A 206 11.37 -0.16 0.84
N ARG A 207 11.94 -0.06 2.04
CA ARG A 207 11.18 0.26 3.27
C ARG A 207 10.46 1.61 3.16
N GLY A 208 11.18 2.65 2.72
CA GLY A 208 10.61 3.99 2.54
C GLY A 208 9.52 4.06 1.46
N THR A 209 9.55 3.16 0.47
CA THR A 209 8.56 3.11 -0.61
C THR A 209 7.15 2.83 -0.07
N ILE A 210 7.02 1.99 0.96
CA ILE A 210 5.73 1.65 1.59
C ILE A 210 4.99 2.91 2.03
N TYR A 211 5.60 3.75 2.86
CA TYR A 211 4.93 4.95 3.34
C TYR A 211 4.94 6.08 2.29
N HIS A 212 6.08 6.38 1.69
CA HIS A 212 6.23 7.59 0.87
C HIS A 212 5.67 7.51 -0.54
N GLN A 213 5.66 6.31 -1.13
CA GLN A 213 5.19 6.12 -2.51
C GLN A 213 3.83 5.44 -2.52
N LEU A 214 3.65 4.34 -1.78
CA LEU A 214 2.40 3.62 -1.80
C LEU A 214 1.32 4.37 -0.99
N VAL A 215 1.52 4.53 0.32
CA VAL A 215 0.48 5.13 1.18
C VAL A 215 0.28 6.62 0.90
N LYS A 216 1.34 7.42 0.97
CA LYS A 216 1.22 8.89 0.92
C LYS A 216 0.74 9.41 -0.45
N LYS A 217 1.05 8.73 -1.55
CA LYS A 217 0.65 9.20 -2.89
C LYS A 217 -0.72 8.69 -3.32
N TYR A 218 -1.02 7.42 -3.05
CA TYR A 218 -2.17 6.77 -3.66
C TYR A 218 -3.25 6.43 -2.63
N MET A 219 -2.87 6.02 -1.42
CA MET A 219 -3.82 5.50 -0.44
C MET A 219 -4.44 6.56 0.48
N ALA A 220 -4.48 7.79 0.00
CA ALA A 220 -5.15 8.90 0.66
C ALA A 220 -6.68 8.86 0.44
N ALA A 221 -7.13 8.30 -0.67
CA ALA A 221 -8.55 8.25 -1.04
C ALA A 221 -9.33 7.17 -0.30
N GLU A 222 -10.61 7.41 0.01
CA GLU A 222 -11.50 6.45 0.68
C GLU A 222 -11.72 5.16 -0.10
N ASN A 223 -11.66 5.27 -1.42
CA ASN A 223 -11.84 4.18 -2.37
C ASN A 223 -10.52 3.51 -2.78
N SER A 224 -9.35 4.02 -2.35
CA SER A 224 -8.03 3.55 -2.77
C SER A 224 -7.20 3.10 -1.55
N ARG A 225 -7.78 2.30 -0.64
CA ARG A 225 -7.11 1.94 0.63
C ARG A 225 -6.48 0.55 0.64
N SER A 226 -6.39 -0.07 -0.52
CA SER A 226 -5.81 -1.40 -0.73
C SER A 226 -4.56 -1.27 -1.59
N GLY A 227 -3.42 -1.70 -1.06
CA GLY A 227 -2.12 -1.43 -1.68
C GLY A 227 -1.17 -2.62 -1.61
N CYS A 228 -0.29 -2.75 -2.60
CA CYS A 228 0.81 -3.72 -2.58
C CYS A 228 2.12 -3.06 -2.96
N LEU A 229 3.18 -3.36 -2.21
CA LEU A 229 4.55 -3.22 -2.70
C LEU A 229 4.96 -4.54 -3.39
N LEU A 230 5.01 -4.50 -4.72
CA LEU A 230 5.44 -5.63 -5.55
C LEU A 230 6.93 -5.51 -5.87
N ILE A 231 7.71 -6.49 -5.46
CA ILE A 231 9.16 -6.52 -5.66
C ILE A 231 9.52 -7.66 -6.61
N THR A 232 10.28 -7.37 -7.65
CA THR A 232 10.82 -8.43 -8.52
C THR A 232 12.31 -8.61 -8.25
N LEU A 233 12.77 -9.87 -8.12
CA LEU A 233 14.17 -10.22 -7.89
C LEU A 233 14.69 -11.11 -9.03
N ALA A 234 15.57 -10.60 -9.89
CA ALA A 234 16.07 -11.35 -11.05
C ALA A 234 17.37 -12.11 -10.79
N LYS A 235 18.16 -11.69 -9.80
CA LYS A 235 19.44 -12.32 -9.44
C LYS A 235 19.61 -12.40 -7.92
N ASP A 236 20.59 -13.18 -7.48
CA ASP A 236 20.94 -13.20 -6.07
C ASP A 236 21.40 -11.81 -5.62
N HIS A 237 20.77 -11.33 -4.57
CA HIS A 237 21.05 -10.03 -3.98
C HIS A 237 21.01 -10.14 -2.46
N SER A 238 21.79 -9.29 -1.80
CA SER A 238 21.74 -9.12 -0.35
C SER A 238 21.75 -7.63 -0.05
N TRP A 239 20.92 -7.22 0.89
CA TRP A 239 20.79 -5.82 1.25
C TRP A 239 21.56 -5.52 2.53
N LYS A 240 21.85 -4.25 2.75
CA LYS A 240 22.29 -3.77 4.05
C LYS A 240 21.05 -3.40 4.86
N HIS A 241 20.83 -4.05 6.00
CA HIS A 241 19.74 -3.74 6.91
C HIS A 241 19.81 -2.25 7.31
N PRO A 242 18.70 -1.50 7.21
CA PRO A 242 18.72 -0.05 7.37
C PRO A 242 19.09 0.40 8.79
N ASP A 243 18.75 -0.38 9.82
CA ASP A 243 18.98 -0.03 11.23
C ASP A 243 20.24 -0.71 11.81
N SER A 244 20.36 -2.04 11.74
CA SER A 244 21.54 -2.78 12.25
C SER A 244 22.79 -2.67 11.37
N GLY A 245 22.63 -2.32 10.09
CA GLY A 245 23.73 -2.27 9.12
C GLY A 245 24.28 -3.64 8.68
N GLN A 246 23.71 -4.75 9.17
CA GLN A 246 24.12 -6.11 8.80
C GLN A 246 23.68 -6.46 7.37
N ARG A 247 24.36 -7.42 6.73
CA ARG A 247 23.91 -7.95 5.45
C ARG A 247 22.75 -8.93 5.68
N ILE A 248 21.68 -8.75 4.91
CA ILE A 248 20.45 -9.53 4.99
C ILE A 248 20.10 -10.12 3.63
N GLY A 249 19.51 -11.32 3.62
CA GLY A 249 19.00 -11.99 2.44
C GLY A 249 17.55 -11.62 2.13
N ILE A 250 16.94 -12.36 1.21
CA ILE A 250 15.55 -12.14 0.78
C ILE A 250 14.54 -12.36 1.91
N THR A 251 14.73 -13.40 2.73
CA THR A 251 13.83 -13.73 3.84
C THR A 251 13.85 -12.66 4.93
N GLU A 252 15.04 -12.17 5.28
CA GLU A 252 15.15 -11.09 6.27
C GLU A 252 14.68 -9.74 5.70
N LEU A 253 14.84 -9.50 4.40
CA LEU A 253 14.25 -8.34 3.73
C LEU A 253 12.71 -8.41 3.78
N GLU A 254 12.13 -9.55 3.45
CA GLU A 254 10.69 -9.77 3.49
C GLU A 254 10.14 -9.51 4.89
N SER A 255 10.76 -10.07 5.94
CA SER A 255 10.38 -9.81 7.33
C SER A 255 10.45 -8.32 7.67
N LEU A 256 11.55 -7.64 7.31
CA LEU A 256 11.73 -6.21 7.54
C LEU A 256 10.62 -5.37 6.89
N LEU A 257 10.23 -5.70 5.67
CA LEU A 257 9.21 -4.97 4.92
C LEU A 257 7.80 -5.30 5.40
N CYS A 258 7.52 -6.55 5.78
CA CYS A 258 6.27 -6.94 6.43
C CYS A 258 6.08 -6.23 7.78
N ASP A 259 7.13 -6.11 8.58
CA ASP A 259 7.09 -5.37 9.85
C ASP A 259 6.86 -3.87 9.61
N GLU A 260 7.47 -3.30 8.56
CA GLU A 260 7.20 -1.92 8.15
C GLU A 260 5.76 -1.73 7.68
N ALA A 261 5.23 -2.63 6.85
CA ALA A 261 3.84 -2.57 6.39
C ALA A 261 2.88 -2.54 7.58
N LYS A 262 3.01 -3.49 8.52
CA LYS A 262 2.20 -3.52 9.75
C LYS A 262 2.36 -2.26 10.59
N ARG A 263 3.59 -1.74 10.73
CA ARG A 263 3.86 -0.49 11.45
C ARG A 263 3.12 0.68 10.80
N VAL A 264 3.12 0.74 9.46
CA VAL A 264 2.43 1.78 8.70
C VAL A 264 0.92 1.62 8.79
N GLU A 265 0.37 0.41 8.61
CA GLU A 265 -1.06 0.13 8.82
C GLU A 265 -1.52 0.58 10.20
N ASN A 266 -0.79 0.20 11.25
CA ASN A 266 -1.09 0.63 12.63
C ASN A 266 -0.97 2.15 12.81
N ALA A 267 0.02 2.79 12.18
CA ALA A 267 0.18 4.25 12.25
C ALA A 267 -0.93 5.01 11.50
N MET A 268 -1.56 4.35 10.54
CA MET A 268 -2.73 4.79 9.78
C MET A 268 -4.02 4.25 10.40
N GLY A 269 -3.94 3.56 11.53
CA GLY A 269 -5.08 3.10 12.28
C GLY A 269 -5.88 1.95 11.66
N GLY A 270 -5.22 1.09 10.89
CA GLY A 270 -5.88 -0.02 10.19
C GLY A 270 -6.80 0.42 9.07
N SER A 271 -6.76 1.71 8.70
CA SER A 271 -7.57 2.26 7.60
C SER A 271 -7.10 1.83 6.20
N VAL A 272 -5.87 1.33 6.12
CA VAL A 272 -5.23 0.86 4.89
C VAL A 272 -4.82 -0.59 5.05
N ALA A 273 -4.92 -1.35 3.96
CA ALA A 273 -4.41 -2.71 3.87
C ALA A 273 -3.23 -2.75 2.90
N ILE A 274 -2.06 -3.22 3.38
CA ILE A 274 -0.79 -3.20 2.67
C ILE A 274 -0.24 -4.61 2.55
N ALA A 275 -0.19 -5.12 1.32
CA ALA A 275 0.49 -6.35 0.99
C ALA A 275 1.96 -6.10 0.61
N LEU A 276 2.81 -7.07 0.94
CA LEU A 276 4.15 -7.18 0.36
C LEU A 276 4.17 -8.45 -0.49
N HIS A 277 4.60 -8.33 -1.74
CA HIS A 277 4.72 -9.49 -2.62
C HIS A 277 6.07 -9.49 -3.31
N ILE A 278 6.81 -10.60 -3.24
CA ILE A 278 8.12 -10.73 -3.88
C ILE A 278 8.05 -11.81 -4.97
N LEU A 279 8.12 -11.38 -6.23
CA LEU A 279 8.26 -12.27 -7.37
C LEU A 279 9.73 -12.66 -7.54
N ASP A 280 10.05 -13.91 -7.19
CA ASP A 280 11.38 -14.46 -7.39
C ASP A 280 11.56 -14.91 -8.86
N LEU A 281 12.22 -14.07 -9.65
CA LEU A 281 12.53 -14.28 -11.06
C LEU A 281 13.86 -14.99 -11.29
N ARG A 282 14.59 -15.36 -10.24
CA ARG A 282 15.90 -16.02 -10.37
C ARG A 282 15.78 -17.35 -11.13
N PRO A 283 16.79 -17.72 -11.95
CA PRO A 283 16.80 -18.99 -12.66
C PRO A 283 16.58 -20.16 -11.71
N ARG A 284 15.68 -21.08 -12.06
CA ARG A 284 15.56 -22.34 -11.32
C ARG A 284 16.84 -23.13 -11.53
N LEU A 285 17.46 -23.59 -10.45
CA LEU A 285 18.56 -24.54 -10.56
C LEU A 285 18.05 -25.78 -11.31
N LEU A 286 18.65 -26.08 -12.46
CA LEU A 286 18.41 -27.33 -13.19
C LEU A 286 18.78 -28.50 -12.27
N LYS A 287 17.78 -29.19 -11.69
CA LYS A 287 17.98 -30.54 -11.19
C LYS A 287 18.06 -31.47 -12.39
N GLU A 288 19.28 -31.71 -12.87
CA GLU A 288 19.82 -33.04 -13.18
C GLU A 288 21.21 -32.94 -13.81
N LYS A 289 22.23 -33.34 -13.04
CA LYS A 289 23.45 -33.86 -13.65
C LYS A 289 23.04 -35.14 -14.39
N ALA A 290 23.02 -35.10 -15.71
CA ALA A 290 23.05 -36.29 -16.54
C ALA A 290 24.19 -37.19 -16.04
N ARG A 291 23.85 -38.30 -15.37
CA ARG A 291 24.76 -39.43 -15.23
C ARG A 291 25.00 -39.94 -16.64
N GLY A 292 26.13 -39.55 -17.23
CA GLY A 292 26.60 -40.08 -18.51
C GLY A 292 26.64 -41.61 -18.48
N PRO A 293 26.48 -42.27 -19.65
CA PRO A 293 26.38 -43.72 -19.71
C PRO A 293 27.68 -44.35 -19.18
N ALA A 294 27.54 -45.24 -18.19
CA ALA A 294 28.63 -46.07 -17.73
C ALA A 294 29.10 -46.94 -18.91
N GLY A 295 30.35 -46.75 -19.34
CA GLY A 295 30.99 -47.55 -20.37
C GLY A 295 31.02 -49.01 -19.95
N ALA A 296 30.40 -49.88 -20.76
CA ALA A 296 30.54 -51.32 -20.65
C ALA A 296 31.93 -51.72 -21.17
N SER A 297 32.84 -52.04 -20.25
CA SER A 297 34.08 -52.75 -20.55
C SER A 297 33.78 -54.23 -20.77
N HIS A 298 33.72 -54.63 -22.05
CA HIS A 298 33.73 -56.04 -22.44
C HIS A 298 35.18 -56.54 -22.45
N GLN A 299 35.55 -57.38 -21.47
CA GLN A 299 36.74 -58.21 -21.55
C GLN A 299 36.42 -59.44 -22.40
N ALA A 300 37.01 -59.52 -23.60
CA ALA A 300 37.14 -60.77 -24.32
C ALA A 300 38.44 -61.44 -23.90
N ARG A 301 38.33 -62.65 -23.35
CA ARG A 301 39.41 -63.65 -23.28
C ARG A 301 38.96 -64.80 -24.18
N TYR A 302 39.70 -65.04 -25.26
CA TYR A 302 40.26 -66.33 -25.67
C TYR A 302 41.37 -66.05 -26.68
#